data_AF-A0A951R7L3-F1
#
_entry.id   AF-A0A951R7L3-F1
#
_cell.length_a   1.000
_cell.length_b   1.000
_cell.length_c   1.000
_cell.angle_alpha   90.00
_cell.angle_beta   90.00
_cell.angle_gamma   90.00
#
_symmetry.space_group_name_H-M   'P 1'
#
loop_
_entity.id
_entity.type
_entity.pdbx_description
1 polymer ?
#
loop_
_entity_poly.entity_id
_entity_poly.type
_entity_poly.pdbx_seq_one_letter_code
_entity_poly.pdbx_strand_id
1 'polypeptide(L)'
;MDFSDFTDQQKEQLNGDTYINRTVAVLHVALWNTVIFVHMAVPVATFNEAFNQQPQPQYDGSWLWNFSVNVGQSTFTAKLFGEIAGDQVGWNMYISKAGTGAYEDFLWHSGTSEIGGTQGEWTLLKSPAEPIPFVGIQWFKNDDGTKGIMYTNIVRGGPENGGYISYEVTGNTPYDASYNIFNKGENNLVEINWNKETKTGQIKDP
;
A
#
# COMPACT_ATOMS: atom_id res chain seq x y z
N MET A 1 -4.15 2.52 -1.96
CA MET A 1 -3.93 3.71 -2.81
C MET A 1 -5.12 3.86 -3.74
N ASP A 2 -5.69 5.05 -3.86
CA ASP A 2 -6.92 5.30 -4.62
C ASP A 2 -6.59 5.92 -5.98
N PHE A 3 -6.82 5.16 -7.05
CA PHE A 3 -6.59 5.60 -8.44
C PHE A 3 -7.88 5.95 -9.18
N SER A 4 -9.03 5.89 -8.51
CA SER A 4 -10.33 6.10 -9.16
C SER A 4 -10.43 7.46 -9.85
N ASP A 5 -9.82 8.49 -9.27
CA ASP A 5 -9.71 9.84 -9.86
C ASP A 5 -8.99 9.89 -11.22
N PHE A 6 -8.25 8.85 -11.59
CA PHE A 6 -7.52 8.75 -12.87
C PHE A 6 -8.18 7.79 -13.87
N THR A 7 -9.25 7.07 -13.48
CA THR A 7 -9.87 6.02 -14.31
C THR A 7 -10.98 6.50 -15.25
N ASP A 8 -11.47 7.73 -15.10
CA ASP A 8 -12.58 8.21 -15.91
C ASP A 8 -12.18 8.51 -17.36
N GLN A 9 -12.93 7.91 -18.30
CA GLN A 9 -12.87 8.16 -19.75
C GLN A 9 -13.64 9.42 -20.18
N GLN A 10 -14.11 10.26 -19.25
CA GLN A 10 -14.87 11.45 -19.60
C GLN A 10 -13.97 12.52 -20.22
N LYS A 11 -13.85 12.37 -21.53
CA LYS A 11 -13.30 13.30 -22.51
C LYS A 11 -14.16 14.56 -22.54
N GLU A 12 -13.65 15.64 -21.98
CA GLU A 12 -13.92 16.97 -22.53
C GLU A 12 -12.61 17.75 -22.62
N GLN A 13 -12.51 18.55 -23.67
CA GLN A 13 -11.31 19.20 -24.21
C GLN A 13 -10.49 19.94 -23.14
N LEU A 14 -9.53 19.26 -22.52
CA LEU A 14 -8.49 19.89 -21.73
C LEU A 14 -7.39 20.37 -22.68
N ASN A 15 -6.89 21.59 -22.46
CA ASN A 15 -5.77 22.17 -23.22
C ASN A 15 -4.59 21.19 -23.31
N GLY A 16 -3.85 21.22 -24.43
CA GLY A 16 -2.81 20.24 -24.76
C GLY A 16 -1.81 19.97 -23.63
N ASP A 17 -1.42 21.01 -22.87
CA ASP A 17 -0.49 20.90 -21.75
C ASP A 17 -1.08 20.15 -20.55
N THR A 18 -2.38 20.32 -20.28
CA THR A 18 -3.10 19.61 -19.20
C THR A 18 -3.23 18.11 -19.51
N TYR A 19 -3.40 17.75 -20.78
CA TYR A 19 -3.48 16.34 -21.21
C TYR A 19 -2.13 15.62 -21.09
N ILE A 20 -1.03 16.29 -21.45
CA ILE A 20 0.33 15.74 -21.32
C ILE A 20 0.68 15.54 -19.84
N ASN A 21 0.42 16.54 -19.00
CA ASN A 21 0.67 16.47 -17.55
C ASN A 21 -0.10 15.33 -16.88
N ARG A 22 -1.36 15.12 -17.26
CA ARG A 22 -2.16 13.97 -16.79
C ARG A 22 -1.58 12.64 -17.27
N THR A 23 -1.14 12.57 -18.54
CA THR A 23 -0.57 11.33 -19.11
C THR A 23 0.75 10.96 -18.42
N VAL A 24 1.62 11.93 -18.18
CA VAL A 24 2.88 11.74 -17.44
C VAL A 24 2.59 11.30 -16.00
N ALA A 25 1.66 11.96 -15.31
CA ALA A 25 1.21 11.55 -13.98
C ALA A 25 0.72 10.10 -13.96
N VAL A 26 -0.12 9.70 -14.92
CA VAL A 26 -0.62 8.32 -15.03
C VAL A 26 0.52 7.33 -15.25
N LEU A 27 1.54 7.66 -16.06
CA LEU A 27 2.67 6.75 -16.31
C LEU A 27 3.54 6.53 -15.07
N HIS A 28 3.90 7.59 -14.34
CA HIS A 28 4.68 7.47 -13.10
C HIS A 28 3.93 6.65 -12.04
N VAL A 29 2.63 6.92 -11.90
CA VAL A 29 1.77 6.18 -10.98
C VAL A 29 1.60 4.71 -11.39
N ALA A 30 1.43 4.43 -12.69
CA ALA A 30 1.23 3.08 -13.20
C ALA A 30 2.44 2.17 -13.00
N LEU A 31 3.66 2.72 -13.05
CA LEU A 31 4.89 1.97 -12.79
C LEU A 31 4.90 1.41 -11.36
N TRP A 32 4.62 2.27 -10.37
CA TRP A 32 4.50 1.85 -8.97
C TRP A 32 3.30 0.93 -8.73
N ASN A 33 2.16 1.23 -9.37
CA ASN A 33 0.98 0.40 -9.25
C ASN A 33 1.24 -1.04 -9.73
N THR A 34 1.99 -1.23 -10.83
CA THR A 34 2.29 -2.57 -11.34
C THR A 34 3.13 -3.40 -10.38
N VAL A 35 4.18 -2.81 -9.79
CA VAL A 35 5.08 -3.51 -8.86
C VAL A 35 4.36 -3.89 -7.56
N ILE A 36 3.56 -2.97 -7.03
CA ILE A 36 2.79 -3.16 -5.79
C ILE A 36 1.64 -4.15 -6.04
N PHE A 37 0.83 -3.95 -7.07
CA PHE A 37 -0.40 -4.72 -7.30
C PHE A 37 -0.15 -6.22 -7.50
N VAL A 38 0.90 -6.59 -8.24
CA VAL A 38 1.26 -8.00 -8.49
C VAL A 38 1.53 -8.77 -7.19
N HIS A 39 2.12 -8.11 -6.18
CA HIS A 39 2.52 -8.75 -4.92
C HIS A 39 1.48 -8.57 -3.80
N MET A 40 0.49 -7.69 -3.99
CA MET A 40 -0.48 -7.29 -2.96
C MET A 40 -1.82 -8.00 -3.04
N ALA A 41 -2.16 -8.67 -4.14
CA ALA A 41 -3.46 -9.32 -4.29
C ALA A 41 -3.76 -10.31 -3.14
N VAL A 42 -2.79 -11.16 -2.80
CA VAL A 42 -2.93 -12.15 -1.72
C VAL A 42 -2.93 -11.46 -0.33
N PRO A 43 -1.95 -10.61 0.04
CA PRO A 43 -1.96 -9.89 1.32
C PRO A 43 -3.19 -9.05 1.59
N VAL A 44 -3.68 -8.33 0.57
CA VAL A 44 -4.87 -7.48 0.72
C VAL A 44 -6.10 -8.35 0.93
N ALA A 45 -6.23 -9.44 0.17
CA ALA A 45 -7.35 -10.36 0.34
C ALA A 45 -7.35 -11.03 1.72
N THR A 46 -6.19 -11.52 2.19
CA THR A 46 -6.09 -12.13 3.52
C THR A 46 -6.33 -11.12 4.64
N PHE A 47 -5.72 -9.93 4.57
CA PHE A 47 -5.89 -8.91 5.60
C PHE A 47 -7.34 -8.40 5.68
N ASN A 48 -7.99 -8.18 4.53
CA ASN A 48 -9.41 -7.81 4.50
C ASN A 48 -10.30 -8.92 5.08
N GLU A 49 -10.01 -10.19 4.76
CA GLU A 49 -10.78 -11.32 5.26
C GLU A 49 -10.61 -11.52 6.77
N ALA A 50 -9.45 -11.17 7.35
CA ALA A 50 -9.22 -11.29 8.79
C ALA A 50 -10.25 -10.52 9.64
N PHE A 51 -10.79 -9.40 9.14
CA PHE A 51 -11.84 -8.64 9.84
C PHE A 51 -13.20 -9.37 9.92
N ASN A 52 -13.41 -10.41 9.11
CA ASN A 52 -14.59 -11.26 9.14
C ASN A 52 -14.40 -12.49 10.04
N GLN A 53 -13.23 -12.65 10.65
CA GLN A 53 -12.83 -13.84 11.39
C GLN A 53 -12.71 -13.53 12.88
N GLN A 54 -13.08 -14.49 13.73
CA GLN A 54 -12.95 -14.34 15.18
C GLN A 54 -11.54 -14.75 15.64
N PRO A 55 -10.79 -13.87 16.32
CA PRO A 55 -9.47 -14.22 16.81
C PRO A 55 -9.54 -15.20 17.97
N GLN A 56 -8.52 -16.06 18.07
CA GLN A 56 -8.31 -16.98 19.17
C GLN A 56 -7.15 -16.50 20.04
N PRO A 57 -7.34 -16.36 21.36
CA PRO A 57 -6.26 -15.98 22.27
C PRO A 57 -5.19 -17.08 22.32
N GLN A 58 -3.94 -16.67 22.37
CA GLN A 58 -2.77 -17.55 22.49
C GLN A 58 -2.20 -17.51 23.91
N TYR A 59 -1.39 -18.51 24.27
CA TYR A 59 -0.80 -18.62 25.61
C TYR A 59 0.19 -17.50 25.94
N ASP A 60 0.79 -16.88 24.92
CA ASP A 60 1.73 -15.77 25.05
C ASP A 60 1.03 -14.40 25.15
N GLY A 61 -0.30 -14.37 25.14
CA GLY A 61 -1.09 -13.14 25.18
C GLY A 61 -1.36 -12.51 23.81
N SER A 62 -0.85 -13.10 22.73
CA SER A 62 -1.20 -12.70 21.37
C SER A 62 -2.58 -13.23 20.94
N TRP A 63 -3.08 -12.69 19.84
CA TRP A 63 -4.32 -13.11 19.19
C TRP A 63 -4.00 -13.71 17.82
N LEU A 64 -4.64 -14.83 17.48
CA LEU A 64 -4.49 -15.51 16.20
C LEU A 64 -5.81 -15.50 15.43
N TRP A 65 -5.79 -14.95 14.21
CA TRP A 65 -6.79 -15.23 13.19
C TRP A 65 -6.25 -16.30 12.27
N ASN A 66 -6.96 -17.43 12.14
CA ASN A 66 -6.57 -18.53 11.26
C ASN A 66 -7.74 -18.91 10.36
N PHE A 67 -7.58 -18.76 9.05
CA PHE A 67 -8.66 -18.92 8.08
C PHE A 67 -8.12 -19.25 6.69
N SER A 68 -9.03 -19.60 5.77
CA SER A 68 -8.69 -19.82 4.37
C SER A 68 -9.34 -18.77 3.48
N VAL A 69 -8.62 -18.31 2.46
CA VAL A 69 -9.11 -17.37 1.45
C VAL A 69 -8.85 -17.92 0.05
N ASN A 70 -9.79 -17.68 -0.86
CA ASN A 70 -9.62 -18.01 -2.27
C ASN A 70 -9.19 -16.75 -3.04
N VAL A 71 -8.06 -16.82 -3.72
CA VAL A 71 -7.58 -15.75 -4.62
C VAL A 71 -7.36 -16.36 -6.00
N GLY A 72 -8.22 -16.00 -6.95
CA GLY A 72 -8.27 -16.65 -8.25
C GLY A 72 -8.64 -18.13 -8.13
N GLN A 73 -7.82 -19.01 -8.71
CA GLN A 73 -8.01 -20.47 -8.67
C GLN A 73 -7.23 -21.16 -7.53
N SER A 74 -6.60 -20.39 -6.63
CA SER A 74 -5.80 -20.94 -5.53
C SER A 74 -6.46 -20.64 -4.18
N THR A 75 -6.39 -21.61 -3.28
CA THR A 75 -6.79 -21.46 -1.87
C THR A 75 -5.53 -21.27 -1.04
N PHE A 76 -5.56 -20.27 -0.16
CA PHE A 76 -4.48 -19.92 0.75
C PHE A 76 -4.97 -20.10 2.19
N THR A 77 -4.08 -20.54 3.08
CA THR A 77 -4.31 -20.51 4.53
C THR A 77 -3.56 -19.33 5.10
N ALA A 78 -4.24 -18.47 5.83
CA ALA A 78 -3.69 -17.27 6.45
C ALA A 78 -3.70 -17.41 7.98
N LYS A 79 -2.58 -17.04 8.60
CA LYS A 79 -2.43 -16.89 10.05
C LYS A 79 -1.96 -15.47 10.33
N LEU A 80 -2.86 -14.63 10.84
CA LEU A 80 -2.52 -13.30 11.32
C LEU A 80 -2.36 -13.35 12.84
N PHE A 81 -1.21 -12.89 13.33
CA PHE A 81 -0.96 -12.69 14.74
C PHE A 81 -1.03 -11.20 15.07
N GLY A 82 -1.67 -10.87 16.18
CA GLY A 82 -1.72 -9.53 16.76
C GLY A 82 -1.29 -9.56 18.22
N GLU A 83 -0.35 -8.72 18.61
CA GLU A 83 0.17 -8.63 19.99
C GLU A 83 0.17 -7.18 20.45
N ILE A 84 -0.40 -6.90 21.63
CA ILE A 84 -0.37 -5.55 22.21
C ILE A 84 1.00 -5.29 22.82
N ALA A 85 1.69 -4.26 22.35
CA ALA A 85 2.98 -3.81 22.84
C ALA A 85 2.90 -2.31 23.17
N GLY A 86 2.60 -1.98 24.44
CA GLY A 86 2.41 -0.59 24.85
C GLY A 86 1.15 0.03 24.27
N ASP A 87 1.31 1.09 23.49
CA ASP A 87 0.26 1.82 22.76
C ASP A 87 0.07 1.35 21.32
N GLN A 88 0.81 0.31 20.91
CA GLN A 88 0.77 -0.27 19.59
C GLN A 88 0.32 -1.73 19.61
N VAL A 89 -0.13 -2.21 18.45
CA VAL A 89 -0.32 -3.61 18.14
C VAL A 89 0.73 -4.02 17.13
N GLY A 90 1.53 -5.03 17.45
CA GLY A 90 2.43 -5.70 16.54
C GLY A 90 1.69 -6.77 15.74
N TRP A 91 1.99 -6.86 14.45
CA TRP A 91 1.29 -7.71 13.50
C TRP A 91 2.25 -8.58 12.70
N ASN A 92 1.89 -9.85 12.52
CA ASN A 92 2.60 -10.77 11.62
C ASN A 92 1.59 -11.60 10.82
N MET A 93 1.67 -11.54 9.49
CA MET A 93 0.83 -12.33 8.59
C MET A 93 1.64 -13.44 7.93
N TYR A 94 1.29 -14.68 8.23
CA TYR A 94 1.84 -15.86 7.60
C TYR A 94 0.83 -16.45 6.62
N ILE A 95 1.30 -16.86 5.45
CA ILE A 95 0.46 -17.43 4.41
C ILE A 95 1.06 -18.75 3.97
N SER A 96 0.18 -19.73 3.76
CA SER A 96 0.49 -21.03 3.18
C SER A 96 -0.33 -21.24 1.91
N LYS A 97 0.23 -21.95 0.95
CA LYS A 97 -0.45 -22.39 -0.26
C LYS A 97 -0.17 -23.88 -0.49
N ALA A 98 -1.22 -24.64 -0.78
CA ALA A 98 -1.10 -26.03 -1.20
C ALA A 98 -1.09 -26.16 -2.74
N GLY A 99 -0.62 -27.30 -3.25
CA GLY A 99 -0.61 -27.62 -4.69
C GLY A 99 0.59 -27.04 -5.43
N THR A 100 0.38 -26.57 -6.67
CA THR A 100 1.47 -26.06 -7.52
C THR A 100 2.05 -24.76 -6.96
N GLY A 101 3.37 -24.76 -6.73
CA GLY A 101 4.07 -23.65 -6.08
C GLY A 101 3.73 -23.56 -4.59
N ALA A 102 3.60 -24.71 -3.92
CA ALA A 102 3.32 -24.77 -2.50
C ALA A 102 4.42 -24.14 -1.64
N TYR A 103 4.00 -23.55 -0.54
CA TYR A 103 4.84 -23.03 0.52
C TYR A 103 4.03 -23.02 1.82
N GLU A 104 4.73 -23.03 2.94
CA GLU A 104 4.13 -23.09 4.27
C GLU A 104 4.63 -21.91 5.11
N ASP A 105 3.69 -21.29 5.83
CA ASP A 105 3.89 -20.22 6.80
C ASP A 105 4.94 -19.19 6.36
N PHE A 106 4.83 -18.72 5.11
CA PHE A 106 5.67 -17.63 4.65
C PHE A 106 5.17 -16.32 5.25
N LEU A 107 6.04 -15.63 5.98
CA LEU A 107 5.78 -14.29 6.51
C LEU A 107 5.65 -13.31 5.34
N TRP A 108 4.42 -12.91 5.02
CA TRP A 108 4.16 -12.04 3.89
C TRP A 108 4.34 -10.56 4.25
N HIS A 109 3.85 -10.19 5.43
CA HIS A 109 4.07 -8.87 5.97
C HIS A 109 4.08 -8.90 7.50
N SER A 110 4.81 -7.96 8.07
CA SER A 110 4.81 -7.64 9.49
C SER A 110 4.75 -6.13 9.69
N GLY A 111 4.40 -5.68 10.88
CA GLY A 111 4.27 -4.25 11.12
C GLY A 111 3.72 -3.91 12.50
N THR A 112 3.44 -2.63 12.68
CA THR A 112 2.76 -2.10 13.86
C THR A 112 1.63 -1.17 13.46
N SER A 113 0.63 -1.05 14.33
CA SER A 113 -0.36 0.02 14.26
C SER A 113 -0.61 0.56 15.65
N GLU A 114 -0.92 1.85 15.77
CA GLU A 114 -1.47 2.37 17.02
C GLU A 114 -2.79 1.69 17.35
N ILE A 115 -3.09 1.50 18.65
CA ILE A 115 -4.36 0.90 19.10
C ILE A 115 -5.57 1.72 18.62
N GLY A 116 -5.44 3.05 18.51
CA GLY A 116 -6.47 3.93 17.94
C GLY A 116 -6.66 3.78 16.42
N GLY A 117 -5.79 3.00 15.77
CA GLY A 117 -5.76 2.82 14.32
C GLY A 117 -5.50 4.12 13.56
N THR A 118 -4.79 5.06 14.18
CA THR A 118 -4.46 6.40 13.68
C THR A 118 -3.25 6.42 12.79
N GLN A 119 -2.28 5.53 13.04
CA GLN A 119 -1.13 5.35 12.16
C GLN A 119 -0.59 3.93 12.29
N GLY A 120 0.27 3.56 11.36
CA GLY A 120 0.99 2.31 11.42
C GLY A 120 2.03 2.18 10.31
N GLU A 121 2.85 1.16 10.48
CA GLU A 121 3.95 0.85 9.57
C GLU A 121 3.92 -0.63 9.24
N TRP A 122 4.19 -0.97 7.98
CA TRP A 122 4.27 -2.35 7.52
C TRP A 122 5.55 -2.56 6.72
N THR A 123 6.06 -3.78 6.78
CA THR A 123 7.10 -4.29 5.90
C THR A 123 6.55 -5.49 5.17
N LEU A 124 6.59 -5.46 3.84
CA LEU A 124 6.25 -6.59 2.99
C LEU A 124 7.50 -7.33 2.54
N LEU A 125 7.41 -8.66 2.54
CA LEU A 125 8.41 -9.53 1.95
C LEU A 125 7.99 -9.89 0.51
N LYS A 126 8.98 -10.01 -0.38
CA LYS A 126 8.75 -10.08 -1.83
C LYS A 126 7.99 -11.33 -2.26
N SER A 127 8.49 -12.51 -1.87
CA SER A 127 7.82 -13.77 -2.18
C SER A 127 8.39 -14.93 -1.37
N PRO A 128 7.71 -16.09 -1.32
CA PRO A 128 8.27 -17.31 -0.73
C PRO A 128 9.59 -17.76 -1.37
N ALA A 129 9.80 -17.48 -2.66
CA ALA A 129 11.03 -17.83 -3.37
C ALA A 129 12.18 -16.84 -3.13
N GLU A 130 11.85 -15.61 -2.71
CA GLU A 130 12.79 -14.53 -2.45
C GLU A 130 12.33 -13.76 -1.20
N PRO A 131 12.57 -14.31 0.01
CA PRO A 131 11.98 -13.82 1.26
C PRO A 131 12.74 -12.60 1.80
N ILE A 132 12.87 -11.55 0.99
CA ILE A 132 13.53 -10.30 1.35
C ILE A 132 12.49 -9.19 1.58
N PRO A 133 12.75 -8.25 2.52
CA PRO A 133 11.98 -7.01 2.61
C PRO A 133 12.06 -6.24 1.28
N PHE A 134 10.92 -5.84 0.73
CA PHE A 134 10.90 -5.15 -0.57
C PHE A 134 10.13 -3.84 -0.56
N VAL A 135 9.03 -3.76 0.20
CA VAL A 135 8.24 -2.54 0.34
C VAL A 135 8.00 -2.24 1.82
N GLY A 136 8.36 -1.04 2.23
CA GLY A 136 7.90 -0.43 3.47
C GLY A 136 6.62 0.35 3.20
N ILE A 137 5.67 0.31 4.12
CA ILE A 137 4.44 1.09 4.07
C ILE A 137 4.34 1.89 5.36
N GLN A 138 4.02 3.17 5.23
CA GLN A 138 3.62 4.01 6.36
C GLN A 138 2.27 4.63 6.03
N TRP A 139 1.35 4.66 6.99
CA TRP A 139 0.04 5.26 6.81
C TRP A 139 -0.39 5.99 8.06
N PHE A 140 -1.26 6.99 7.88
CA PHE A 140 -1.85 7.74 8.98
C PHE A 140 -3.24 8.26 8.61
N LYS A 141 -4.02 8.57 9.64
CA LYS A 141 -5.29 9.29 9.61
C LYS A 141 -5.33 10.25 10.81
N ASN A 142 -5.74 11.47 10.56
CA ASN A 142 -5.90 12.52 11.54
C ASN A 142 -7.39 12.82 11.74
N ASP A 143 -7.72 13.41 12.89
CA ASP A 143 -9.10 13.76 13.24
C ASP A 143 -9.69 14.86 12.34
N ASP A 144 -8.85 15.67 11.70
CA ASP A 144 -9.24 16.70 10.74
C ASP A 144 -9.63 16.15 9.35
N GLY A 145 -9.59 14.82 9.19
CA GLY A 145 -9.87 14.14 7.93
C GLY A 145 -8.66 13.97 7.02
N THR A 146 -7.51 14.53 7.39
CA THR A 146 -6.24 14.33 6.68
C THR A 146 -5.80 12.88 6.81
N LYS A 147 -5.42 12.25 5.70
CA LYS A 147 -4.94 10.87 5.69
C LYS A 147 -3.93 10.66 4.60
N GLY A 148 -2.97 9.79 4.86
CA GLY A 148 -1.91 9.51 3.90
C GLY A 148 -1.43 8.07 3.96
N ILE A 149 -0.82 7.64 2.86
CA ILE A 149 -0.12 6.37 2.75
C ILE A 149 1.09 6.53 1.85
N MET A 150 2.23 5.99 2.26
CA MET A 150 3.47 5.97 1.52
C MET A 150 3.97 4.54 1.36
N TYR A 151 4.40 4.20 0.15
CA TYR A 151 5.06 2.95 -0.19
C TYR A 151 6.49 3.25 -0.60
N THR A 152 7.46 2.62 0.06
CA THR A 152 8.89 2.85 -0.14
C THR A 152 9.56 1.57 -0.58
N ASN A 153 10.38 1.61 -1.64
CA ASN A 153 11.25 0.50 -1.98
C ASN A 153 12.37 0.40 -0.94
N ILE A 154 12.47 -0.73 -0.26
CA ILE A 154 13.43 -0.98 0.82
C ILE A 154 14.39 -2.14 0.49
N VAL A 155 14.47 -2.56 -0.77
CA VAL A 155 15.37 -3.63 -1.22
C VAL A 155 16.81 -3.17 -1.00
N ARG A 156 17.49 -3.78 -0.02
CA ARG A 156 18.87 -3.42 0.34
C ARG A 156 19.81 -3.54 -0.86
N GLY A 157 20.58 -2.49 -1.12
CA GLY A 157 21.55 -2.43 -2.22
C GLY A 157 20.94 -2.27 -3.62
N GLY A 158 19.61 -2.20 -3.73
CA GLY A 158 18.94 -1.91 -5.00
C GLY A 158 19.12 -0.45 -5.42
N PRO A 159 19.17 -0.15 -6.73
CA PRO A 159 19.34 1.22 -7.23
C PRO A 159 18.19 2.15 -6.82
N GLU A 160 16.99 1.60 -6.65
CA GLU A 160 15.79 2.32 -6.22
C GLU A 160 15.53 2.27 -4.70
N ASN A 161 16.49 1.82 -3.89
CA ASN A 161 16.32 1.76 -2.44
C ASN A 161 16.13 3.17 -1.84
N GLY A 162 14.95 3.43 -1.28
CA GLY A 162 14.50 4.72 -0.78
C GLY A 162 13.63 5.51 -1.77
N GLY A 163 13.42 5.01 -2.98
CA GLY A 163 12.38 5.54 -3.87
C GLY A 163 10.99 5.24 -3.31
N TYR A 164 10.03 6.13 -3.54
CA TYR A 164 8.69 5.99 -2.95
C TYR A 164 7.58 6.57 -3.82
N ILE A 165 6.35 6.15 -3.51
CA ILE A 165 5.12 6.82 -3.89
C ILE A 165 4.28 7.08 -2.64
N SER A 166 3.83 8.31 -2.44
CA SER A 166 2.87 8.66 -1.40
C SER A 166 1.60 9.22 -1.98
N TYR A 167 0.49 8.97 -1.30
CA TYR A 167 -0.83 9.54 -1.56
C TYR A 167 -1.33 10.20 -0.30
N GLU A 168 -1.81 11.44 -0.41
CA GLU A 168 -2.41 12.17 0.71
C GLU A 168 -3.72 12.82 0.29
N VAL A 169 -4.66 12.87 1.24
CA VAL A 169 -5.90 13.66 1.15
C VAL A 169 -5.94 14.59 2.35
N THR A 170 -6.24 15.87 2.12
CA THR A 170 -6.25 16.94 3.12
C THR A 170 -7.49 17.82 2.97
N GLY A 171 -7.74 18.72 3.92
CA GLY A 171 -8.76 19.78 3.78
C GLY A 171 -8.25 21.07 3.12
N ASN A 172 -7.06 21.05 2.51
CA ASN A 172 -6.40 22.27 2.01
C ASN A 172 -6.99 22.77 0.68
N THR A 173 -6.76 24.05 0.39
CA THR A 173 -7.13 24.69 -0.87
C THR A 173 -5.90 25.34 -1.53
N PRO A 174 -5.78 25.34 -2.86
CA PRO A 174 -6.77 24.90 -3.84
C PRO A 174 -6.80 23.37 -4.08
N TYR A 175 -5.82 22.62 -3.59
CA TYR A 175 -5.69 21.18 -3.80
C TYR A 175 -5.89 20.42 -2.48
N ASP A 176 -6.74 19.39 -2.52
CA ASP A 176 -7.13 18.55 -1.40
C ASP A 176 -6.60 17.10 -1.54
N ALA A 177 -5.89 16.79 -2.62
CA ALA A 177 -5.23 15.51 -2.84
C ALA A 177 -3.89 15.66 -3.54
N SER A 178 -2.95 14.76 -3.21
CA SER A 178 -1.62 14.75 -3.79
C SER A 178 -1.04 13.36 -3.97
N TYR A 179 -0.16 13.24 -4.98
CA TYR A 179 0.79 12.16 -5.15
C TYR A 179 2.20 12.75 -5.17
N ASN A 180 3.10 12.19 -4.37
CA ASN A 180 4.53 12.44 -4.49
C ASN A 180 5.23 11.15 -4.91
N ILE A 181 6.03 11.22 -5.96
CA ILE A 181 6.74 10.07 -6.53
C ILE A 181 8.22 10.42 -6.59
N PHE A 182 9.02 9.73 -5.78
CA PHE A 182 10.45 9.93 -5.75
C PHE A 182 11.16 8.74 -6.40
N ASN A 183 11.81 8.99 -7.54
CA ASN A 183 12.67 8.03 -8.21
C ASN A 183 14.09 8.22 -7.68
N LYS A 184 14.59 7.23 -6.94
CA LYS A 184 15.86 7.35 -6.24
C LYS A 184 17.04 7.30 -7.20
N GLY A 185 17.00 6.44 -8.22
CA GLY A 185 18.08 6.30 -9.19
C GLY A 185 18.33 7.56 -10.00
N GLU A 186 17.29 8.34 -10.26
CA GLU A 186 17.35 9.62 -10.99
C GLU A 186 17.44 10.84 -10.06
N ASN A 187 17.24 10.63 -8.75
CA ASN A 187 17.08 11.69 -7.76
C ASN A 187 16.03 12.73 -8.19
N ASN A 188 14.91 12.24 -8.71
CA ASN A 188 13.81 13.05 -9.23
C ASN A 188 12.57 12.93 -8.35
N LEU A 189 11.91 14.06 -8.06
CA LEU A 189 10.66 14.12 -7.32
C LEU A 189 9.57 14.72 -8.21
N VAL A 190 8.57 13.89 -8.52
CA VAL A 190 7.35 14.30 -9.21
C VAL A 190 6.28 14.60 -8.16
N GLU A 191 5.74 15.81 -8.20
CA GLU A 191 4.65 16.26 -7.33
C GLU A 191 3.38 16.46 -8.16
N ILE A 192 2.32 15.74 -7.85
CA ILE A 192 1.02 15.85 -8.52
C ILE A 192 0.01 16.29 -7.47
N ASN A 193 -0.66 17.41 -7.69
CA ASN A 193 -1.67 17.95 -6.77
C ASN A 193 -2.97 18.21 -7.54
N TRP A 194 -4.12 17.87 -6.96
CA TRP A 194 -5.41 18.14 -7.57
C TRP A 194 -6.48 18.42 -6.52
N ASN A 195 -7.59 18.97 -7.00
CA ASN A 195 -8.83 19.09 -6.27
C ASN A 195 -9.75 17.92 -6.65
N LYS A 196 -10.17 17.10 -5.69
CA LYS A 196 -11.00 15.92 -5.92
C LYS A 196 -12.41 16.27 -6.41
N GLU A 197 -12.91 17.46 -6.11
CA GLU A 197 -14.22 17.94 -6.55
C GLU A 197 -14.15 18.56 -7.95
N THR A 198 -13.34 19.59 -8.15
CA THR A 198 -13.27 20.35 -9.42
C THR A 198 -12.41 19.66 -10.48
N LYS A 199 -11.62 18.64 -10.08
CA LYS A 199 -10.65 17.92 -10.93
C LYS A 199 -9.53 18.81 -11.49
N THR A 200 -9.39 20.06 -11.03
CA THR A 200 -8.28 20.94 -11.42
C THR A 200 -7.01 20.51 -10.70
N GLY A 201 -5.88 20.45 -11.40
CA GLY A 201 -4.61 20.01 -10.81
C GLY A 201 -3.38 20.60 -11.47
N GLN A 202 -2.22 20.23 -10.94
CA GLN A 202 -0.89 20.60 -11.42
C GLN A 202 0.08 19.43 -11.25
N ILE A 203 1.12 19.42 -12.09
CA ILE A 203 2.28 18.55 -11.95
C ILE A 203 3.54 19.42 -11.89
N LYS A 204 4.49 19.02 -11.05
CA LYS A 204 5.84 19.54 -11.05
C LYS A 204 6.79 18.36 -11.20
N ASP A 205 7.59 18.40 -12.27
CA ASP A 205 8.56 17.38 -12.66
C ASP A 205 9.84 18.13 -13.12
N PRO A 206 10.93 18.09 -12.32
CA PRO A 206 12.21 18.77 -12.56
C PRO A 206 12.93 18.49 -13.90
#